data_AF-A0A6G1RUT4-F1
#
_entry.id   AF-A0A6G1RUT4-F1
#
_cell.length_a   1.000
_cell.length_b   1.000
_cell.length_c   1.000
_cell.angle_alpha   90.00
_cell.angle_beta   90.00
_cell.angle_gamma   90.00
#
_symmetry.space_group_name_H-M   'P 1'
#
loop_
_entity.id
_entity.type
_entity.pdbx_description
1 polymer ?
#
loop_
_entity_poly.entity_id
_entity_poly.type
_entity_poly.pdbx_seq_one_letter_code
_entity_poly.pdbx_strand_id
1 'polypeptide(L)'
;IAVPWLKHLAGKVVRVFIDYMDYVPLCTKIKFVLDTQKEWTEIRQILDNPRPLKHLCRLKIRKLLGLRRLQKLSSMEKFPLPPILKNYILYKEYDLYGKG
;
A
#
# COMPACT_ATOMS: atom_id res chain seq x y z
N ILE A 1 19.39 -7.21 -9.05
CA ILE A 1 19.10 -7.16 -7.60
C ILE A 1 20.35 -7.65 -6.88
N ALA A 2 20.81 -6.94 -5.85
CA ALA A 2 22.03 -7.30 -5.13
C ALA A 2 21.89 -8.58 -4.26
N VAL A 3 20.66 -9.10 -4.10
CA VAL A 3 20.33 -10.19 -3.17
C VAL A 3 19.44 -11.26 -3.87
N PRO A 4 20.03 -12.26 -4.55
CA PRO A 4 19.30 -13.25 -5.35
C PRO A 4 18.26 -14.06 -4.57
N TRP A 5 18.52 -14.38 -3.30
CA TRP A 5 17.60 -15.18 -2.48
C TRP A 5 16.30 -14.47 -2.14
N LEU A 6 16.25 -13.13 -2.17
CA LEU A 6 15.03 -12.36 -1.95
C LEU A 6 14.18 -12.15 -3.21
N LYS A 7 14.63 -12.67 -4.38
CA LYS A 7 13.93 -12.45 -5.66
C LYS A 7 12.46 -12.87 -5.60
N HIS A 8 12.17 -13.98 -4.93
CA HIS A 8 10.82 -14.53 -4.78
C HIS A 8 9.85 -13.66 -3.94
N LEU A 9 10.38 -12.69 -3.18
CA LEU A 9 9.56 -11.75 -2.40
C LEU A 9 9.30 -10.45 -3.14
N ALA A 10 9.99 -10.20 -4.26
CA ALA A 10 9.92 -8.92 -4.96
C ALA A 10 8.49 -8.56 -5.38
N GLY A 11 7.73 -9.53 -5.90
CA GLY A 11 6.32 -9.35 -6.26
C GLY A 11 5.48 -8.88 -5.07
N LYS A 12 5.48 -9.65 -3.98
CA LYS A 12 4.73 -9.32 -2.75
C LYS A 12 5.13 -7.97 -2.15
N VAL A 13 6.43 -7.67 -2.07
CA VAL A 13 6.91 -6.41 -1.49
C VAL A 13 6.47 -5.22 -2.34
N VAL A 14 6.65 -5.28 -3.66
CA VAL A 14 6.22 -4.20 -4.55
C VAL A 14 4.70 -4.03 -4.50
N ARG A 15 3.95 -5.13 -4.46
CA ARG A 15 2.50 -5.10 -4.35
C ARG A 15 2.02 -4.34 -3.11
N VAL A 16 2.67 -4.57 -1.97
CA VAL A 16 2.39 -3.83 -0.72
C VAL A 16 2.81 -2.38 -0.85
N PHE A 17 4.00 -2.08 -1.38
CA PHE A 17 4.46 -0.69 -1.55
C PHE A 17 3.53 0.14 -2.42
N ILE A 18 2.98 -0.45 -3.47
CA ILE A 18 1.98 0.21 -4.31
C ILE A 18 0.80 0.69 -3.45
N ASP A 19 0.35 -0.04 -2.43
CA ASP A 19 -0.76 0.44 -1.58
C ASP A 19 -0.43 1.70 -0.76
N TYR A 20 0.85 2.06 -0.61
CA TYR A 20 1.30 3.27 0.10
C TYR A 20 1.80 4.39 -0.83
N MET A 21 1.82 4.15 -2.14
CA MET A 21 2.35 5.06 -3.13
C MET A 21 1.23 5.64 -3.99
N ASP A 22 1.41 6.89 -4.41
CA ASP A 22 0.66 7.45 -5.53
C ASP A 22 1.10 6.78 -6.85
N TYR A 23 0.72 7.33 -8.01
CA TYR A 23 1.28 6.92 -9.28
C TYR A 23 2.80 7.12 -9.29
N VAL A 24 3.54 6.01 -9.41
CA VAL A 24 5.00 6.02 -9.56
C VAL A 24 5.38 4.99 -10.63
N PRO A 25 6.04 5.42 -11.73
CA PRO A 25 6.49 4.48 -12.75
C PRO A 25 7.61 3.59 -12.19
N LEU A 26 7.48 2.28 -12.37
CA LEU A 26 8.54 1.34 -12.00
C LEU A 26 9.72 1.45 -12.97
N CYS A 27 10.93 1.46 -12.44
CA CYS A 27 12.13 1.43 -13.26
C CYS A 27 12.29 0.08 -13.97
N THR A 28 13.02 0.06 -15.08
CA THR A 28 13.21 -1.13 -15.92
C THR A 28 13.79 -2.31 -15.17
N LYS A 29 14.72 -2.07 -14.24
CA LYS A 29 15.33 -3.10 -13.38
C LYS A 29 14.29 -3.81 -12.50
N ILE A 30 13.32 -3.08 -11.95
CA ILE A 30 12.24 -3.67 -11.14
C ILE A 30 11.27 -4.44 -12.03
N LYS A 31 10.87 -3.87 -13.17
CA LYS A 31 9.99 -4.54 -14.14
C LYS A 31 10.55 -5.91 -14.56
N PHE A 32 11.83 -5.98 -14.89
CA PHE A 32 12.50 -7.24 -15.27
C PHE A 32 12.41 -8.33 -14.19
N VAL A 33 12.50 -7.93 -12.91
CA VAL A 33 12.41 -8.89 -11.79
C VAL A 33 10.97 -9.35 -11.61
N LEU A 34 10.04 -8.40 -11.70
CA LEU A 34 8.63 -8.66 -11.50
C LEU A 34 8.05 -9.52 -12.61
N ASP A 35 8.57 -9.46 -13.83
CA ASP A 35 8.03 -10.20 -14.98
C ASP A 35 7.92 -11.72 -14.73
N THR A 36 8.75 -12.28 -13.86
CA THR A 36 8.71 -13.70 -13.47
C THR A 36 7.92 -13.99 -12.20
N GLN A 37 7.27 -12.99 -11.59
CA GLN A 37 6.55 -13.10 -10.32
C GLN A 37 5.05 -13.23 -10.56
N LYS A 38 4.36 -13.99 -9.70
CA LYS A 38 2.91 -14.22 -9.78
C LYS A 38 2.11 -12.91 -9.68
N GLU A 39 2.57 -11.97 -8.87
CA GLU A 39 1.90 -10.70 -8.60
C GLU A 39 2.01 -9.71 -9.78
N TRP A 40 2.81 -10.01 -10.81
CA TRP A 40 3.09 -9.06 -11.89
C TRP A 40 1.84 -8.58 -12.62
N THR A 41 0.95 -9.49 -12.96
CA THR A 41 -0.30 -9.17 -13.68
C THR A 41 -1.14 -8.17 -12.88
N GLU A 42 -1.29 -8.38 -11.57
CA GLU A 42 -2.04 -7.48 -10.69
C GLU A 42 -1.32 -6.13 -10.54
N ILE A 43 -0.01 -6.15 -10.30
CA ILE A 43 0.81 -4.93 -10.20
C ILE A 43 0.68 -4.08 -11.45
N ARG A 44 0.75 -4.71 -12.62
CA ARG A 44 0.63 -4.04 -13.91
C ARG A 44 -0.78 -3.45 -14.10
N GLN A 45 -1.83 -4.19 -13.78
CA GLN A 45 -3.20 -3.65 -13.82
C GLN A 45 -3.36 -2.41 -12.94
N ILE A 46 -2.75 -2.38 -11.76
CA ILE A 46 -2.83 -1.23 -10.87
C ILE A 46 -2.04 -0.02 -11.41
N LEU A 47 -0.88 -0.26 -12.03
CA LEU A 47 0.02 0.80 -12.48
C LEU A 47 -0.32 1.36 -13.86
N ASP A 48 -0.88 0.54 -14.74
CA ASP A 48 -1.28 0.94 -16.10
C ASP A 48 -2.61 1.74 -16.09
N ASN A 49 -3.34 1.73 -14.96
CA ASN A 49 -4.57 2.47 -14.78
C ASN A 49 -4.40 3.68 -13.84
N PRO A 50 -5.17 4.77 -14.02
CA PRO A 50 -5.27 5.82 -13.04
C PRO A 50 -5.72 5.28 -11.68
N ARG A 51 -5.13 5.80 -10.61
CA ARG A 51 -5.48 5.38 -9.26
C ARG A 51 -6.92 5.80 -8.92
N PRO A 52 -7.72 4.93 -8.29
CA PRO A 52 -9.05 5.30 -7.82
C PRO A 52 -8.98 6.50 -6.87
N LEU A 53 -9.94 7.42 -6.97
CA LEU A 53 -10.02 8.60 -6.09
C LEU A 53 -9.99 8.21 -4.60
N LYS A 54 -10.66 7.11 -4.24
CA LYS A 54 -10.66 6.55 -2.87
C LYS A 54 -9.23 6.34 -2.34
N HIS A 55 -8.34 5.80 -3.17
CA HIS A 55 -6.93 5.57 -2.84
C HIS A 55 -6.16 6.88 -2.68
N LEU A 56 -6.32 7.81 -3.64
CA LEU A 56 -5.69 9.13 -3.59
C LEU A 56 -6.10 9.90 -2.33
N CYS A 57 -7.38 9.87 -1.97
CA CYS A 57 -7.90 10.44 -0.74
C CYS A 57 -7.26 9.80 0.50
N ARG A 58 -7.12 8.46 0.53
CA ARG A 58 -6.43 7.75 1.63
C ARG A 58 -5.01 8.29 1.83
N LEU A 59 -4.23 8.40 0.76
CA LEU A 59 -2.86 8.89 0.81
C LEU A 59 -2.79 10.33 1.30
N LYS A 60 -3.66 11.20 0.77
CA LYS A 60 -3.72 12.62 1.18
C LYS A 60 -4.07 12.76 2.66
N ILE A 61 -5.07 12.03 3.14
CA ILE A 61 -5.48 12.05 4.56
C ILE A 61 -4.33 11.56 5.44
N ARG A 62 -3.68 10.45 5.08
CA ARG A 62 -2.53 9.93 5.84
C ARG A 62 -1.38 10.92 5.91
N LYS A 63 -1.08 11.62 4.81
CA LYS A 63 -0.06 12.68 4.76
C LYS A 63 -0.41 13.83 5.71
N LEU A 64 -1.68 14.23 5.78
CA LEU A 64 -2.15 15.31 6.67
C LEU A 64 -2.18 14.89 8.15
N LEU A 65 -2.54 13.64 8.45
CA LEU A 65 -2.52 13.10 9.82
C LEU A 65 -1.09 12.97 10.36
N GLY A 66 -0.15 12.61 9.48
CA GLY A 66 1.24 12.35 9.84
C GLY A 66 1.44 11.07 10.64
N LEU A 67 2.70 10.63 10.72
CA LEU A 67 3.06 9.34 11.32
C LEU A 67 2.65 9.22 12.80
N ARG A 68 2.83 10.29 13.59
CA ARG A 68 2.53 10.30 15.02
C ARG A 68 1.07 9.97 15.33
N ARG A 69 0.12 10.53 14.57
CA ARG A 69 -1.31 10.27 14.77
C ARG A 69 -1.71 8.88 14.27
N LEU A 70 -1.11 8.43 13.16
CA LEU A 70 -1.40 7.11 12.59
C LEU A 70 -0.91 5.96 13.48
N GLN A 71 0.22 6.12 14.18
CA GLN A 71 0.78 5.10 15.06
C GLN A 71 0.06 5.00 16.41
N LYS A 72 -0.54 6.10 16.89
CA LYS A 72 -1.23 6.13 18.17
C LYS A 72 -2.72 5.80 18.00
N LEU A 73 -3.10 4.56 18.32
CA LEU A 73 -4.48 4.07 18.24
C LEU A 73 -5.48 5.01 18.94
N SER A 74 -5.14 5.47 20.16
CA SER A 74 -5.99 6.40 20.93
C SER A 74 -6.16 7.77 20.27
N SER A 75 -5.25 8.19 19.38
CA SER A 75 -5.43 9.40 18.57
C SER A 75 -6.37 9.16 17.38
N MET A 76 -6.30 8.00 16.75
CA MET A 76 -7.20 7.62 15.65
C MET A 76 -8.62 7.33 16.14
N GLU A 77 -8.79 6.73 17.32
CA GLU A 77 -10.11 6.49 17.91
C GLU A 77 -10.89 7.78 18.15
N LYS A 78 -10.21 8.83 18.62
CA LYS A 78 -10.81 10.16 18.86
C LYS A 78 -11.06 10.97 17.59
N PHE A 79 -10.54 10.54 16.44
CA PHE A 79 -10.72 11.27 15.20
C PHE A 79 -12.19 11.18 14.74
N PRO A 80 -12.83 12.27 14.28
CA PRO A 80 -14.26 12.30 13.95
C PRO A 80 -14.53 11.68 12.57
N LEU A 81 -14.15 10.41 12.41
CA LEU A 81 -14.47 9.60 11.23
C LEU A 81 -15.22 8.32 11.64
N PRO A 82 -16.12 7.81 10.78
CA PRO A 82 -16.69 6.48 10.90
C PRO A 82 -15.62 5.39 11.07
N PRO A 83 -15.89 4.31 11.83
CA PRO A 83 -14.96 3.19 12.03
C PRO A 83 -14.44 2.58 10.72
N ILE A 84 -15.31 2.44 9.72
CA ILE A 84 -14.96 1.90 8.40
C ILE A 84 -13.87 2.75 7.72
N LEU A 85 -13.97 4.08 7.81
CA LEU A 85 -12.97 4.99 7.25
C LEU A 85 -11.67 4.98 8.05
N LYS A 86 -11.74 4.84 9.37
CA LYS A 86 -10.54 4.66 10.22
C LYS A 86 -9.80 3.39 9.83
N ASN A 87 -10.52 2.27 9.71
CA ASN A 87 -9.95 0.98 9.31
C ASN A 87 -9.34 1.04 7.91
N TYR A 88 -10.02 1.70 6.97
CA TYR A 88 -9.49 1.98 5.64
C TYR A 88 -8.21 2.82 5.74
N ILE A 89 -8.18 3.95 6.44
CA ILE A 89 -6.96 4.78 6.57
C ILE A 89 -5.79 4.01 7.21
N LEU A 90 -6.07 3.06 8.09
CA LEU A 90 -5.10 2.26 8.83
C LEU A 90 -4.65 0.96 8.14
N TYR A 91 -5.13 0.66 6.93
CA TYR A 91 -4.78 -0.60 6.24
C TYR A 91 -5.20 -1.86 7.00
N LYS A 92 -6.25 -1.79 7.83
CA LYS A 92 -6.74 -2.96 8.57
C LYS A 92 -7.33 -4.06 7.69
N GLU A 93 -7.68 -3.76 6.44
CA GLU A 93 -8.07 -4.77 5.44
C GLU A 93 -6.94 -5.76 5.09
N TYR A 94 -5.70 -5.43 5.44
CA TYR A 94 -4.52 -6.30 5.29
C TYR A 94 -4.02 -6.85 6.63
N ASP A 95 -4.73 -6.60 7.74
CA ASP A 95 -4.33 -7.09 9.06
C ASP A 95 -4.65 -8.59 9.18
N LEU A 96 -3.65 -9.41 8.93
CA LEU A 96 -3.74 -10.87 8.99
C LEU A 96 -4.01 -11.41 10.40
N TYR A 97 -3.79 -10.59 11.43
CA TYR A 97 -3.96 -10.97 12.85
C TYR A 97 -5.15 -10.27 13.49
N GLY A 98 -6.00 -9.63 12.69
CA GLY A 98 -7.07 -8.75 13.15
C GLY A 98 -8.01 -9.41 14.17
N LYS A 99 -8.05 -8.85 15.39
CA LYS A 99 -9.33 -8.76 16.10
C LYS A 99 -10.15 -7.70 15.37
N GLY A 100 -11.23 -8.15 14.72
CA GLY A 100 -12.20 -7.32 14.00
C GLY A 100 -12.77 -6.19 14.85
#